data_AF-A0A2D6Q3M5-F1
#
_entry.id   AF-A0A2D6Q3M5-F1
#
_cell.length_a   1.000
_cell.length_b   1.000
_cell.length_c   1.000
_cell.angle_alpha   90.00
_cell.angle_beta   90.00
_cell.angle_gamma   90.00
#
_symmetry.space_group_name_H-M   'P 1'
#
loop_
_entity.id
_entity.type
_entity.pdbx_description
1 polymer ?
#
loop_
_entity_poly.entity_id
_entity_poly.type
_entity_poly.pdbx_seq_one_letter_code
_entity_poly.pdbx_strand_id
1 'polypeptide(L)'
;MNTAESRPSRSPDSDPYPPSEVMKELLYTHYARDGILAYLAKFDQDVDWILTFPDEKRGSLVDIGILRHLVAGNIDIKPFRPDQLTNNGYDVRLGEHHLFHDGDYGDKSLRFMRSPIYNPNEPRSVRTAWGEPKRAASLKSHAERIDGAFGIDKLDLKGIEQEDLIILLEPGITMLGHTEEFIGGRRVVTTRISGNSTTGRHMLEICSDANLGAVGFRSRWTLEITNKSLLSMTPLVVGQVVATITFEEVEMPAQSYDGRYQEGRTIEEIEEAWVPEMMIPKPPRIIRG
;
A
#
# COMPACT_ATOMS: atom_id res chain seq x y z
N MET A 1 -39.56 7.64 -35.98
CA MET A 1 -38.82 8.65 -35.22
C MET A 1 -38.38 7.99 -33.94
N ASN A 2 -37.14 7.50 -33.89
CA ASN A 2 -36.58 6.85 -32.72
C ASN A 2 -35.62 7.87 -32.10
N THR A 3 -36.03 8.47 -30.98
CA THR A 3 -35.21 9.43 -30.24
C THR A 3 -34.06 8.67 -29.60
N ALA A 4 -32.89 8.74 -30.22
CA ALA A 4 -31.64 8.36 -29.58
C ALA A 4 -31.43 9.31 -28.40
N GLU A 5 -31.68 8.82 -27.19
CA GLU A 5 -31.25 9.50 -25.96
C GLU A 5 -29.73 9.65 -26.04
N SER A 6 -29.30 10.90 -26.13
CA SER A 6 -27.91 11.30 -26.09
C SER A 6 -27.29 10.77 -24.80
N ARG A 7 -26.32 9.86 -24.91
CA ARG A 7 -25.43 9.50 -23.80
C ARG A 7 -24.90 10.80 -23.16
N PRO A 8 -24.88 10.90 -21.82
CA PRO A 8 -24.41 12.12 -21.16
C PRO A 8 -22.98 12.44 -21.58
N SER A 9 -22.73 13.70 -21.92
CA SER A 9 -21.42 14.24 -22.29
C SER A 9 -20.44 14.01 -21.14
N ARG A 10 -19.31 13.36 -21.42
CA ARG A 10 -18.22 13.16 -20.44
C ARG A 10 -17.73 14.52 -19.95
N SER A 11 -17.72 14.73 -18.63
CA SER A 11 -17.14 15.92 -18.02
C SER A 11 -15.60 15.92 -18.21
N PRO A 12 -14.91 17.05 -18.02
CA PRO A 12 -13.48 17.25 -18.28
C PRO A 12 -12.51 16.51 -17.32
N ASP A 13 -12.96 15.45 -16.64
CA ASP A 13 -12.12 14.42 -15.98
C ASP A 13 -11.37 13.50 -16.97
N SER A 14 -10.97 14.15 -18.07
CA SER A 14 -9.82 14.06 -18.95
C SER A 14 -9.41 12.72 -19.58
N ASP A 15 -9.09 12.86 -20.86
CA ASP A 15 -8.25 11.94 -21.63
C ASP A 15 -7.13 11.36 -20.73
N PRO A 16 -7.00 10.03 -20.61
CA PRO A 16 -5.88 9.42 -19.89
C PRO A 16 -4.51 9.78 -20.49
N TYR A 17 -4.46 10.37 -21.69
CA TYR A 17 -3.23 10.80 -22.36
C TYR A 17 -3.32 12.28 -22.79
N PRO A 18 -3.31 13.24 -21.84
CA PRO A 18 -3.41 14.65 -22.19
C PRO A 18 -2.29 15.10 -23.16
N PRO A 19 -2.55 16.08 -24.03
CA PRO A 19 -1.52 16.64 -24.90
C PRO A 19 -0.42 17.35 -24.08
N SER A 20 0.76 17.55 -24.68
CA SER A 20 1.95 18.07 -24.00
C SER A 20 1.74 19.41 -23.28
N GLU A 21 0.97 20.33 -23.86
CA GLU A 21 0.68 21.62 -23.23
C GLU A 21 -0.13 21.45 -21.93
N VAL A 22 -1.11 20.54 -21.92
CA VAL A 22 -1.90 20.23 -20.73
C VAL A 22 -1.04 19.50 -19.69
N MET A 23 -0.20 18.55 -20.12
CA MET A 23 0.75 17.87 -19.23
C MET A 23 1.70 18.86 -18.55
N LYS A 24 2.12 19.90 -19.26
CA LYS A 24 2.98 20.96 -18.72
C LYS A 24 2.26 21.74 -17.63
N GLU A 25 1.04 22.19 -17.89
CA GLU A 25 0.22 22.88 -16.88
C GLU A 25 -0.02 22.02 -15.64
N LEU A 26 -0.33 20.73 -15.83
CA LEU A 26 -0.49 19.77 -14.75
C LEU A 26 0.79 19.61 -13.94
N LEU A 27 1.95 19.42 -14.58
CA LEU A 27 3.24 19.27 -13.89
C LEU A 27 3.56 20.48 -13.01
N TYR A 28 3.38 21.70 -13.55
CA TYR A 28 3.75 22.92 -12.84
C TYR A 28 2.78 23.31 -11.71
N THR A 29 1.61 22.67 -11.64
CA THR A 29 0.63 22.83 -10.55
C THR A 29 0.56 21.62 -9.61
N HIS A 30 1.25 20.52 -9.94
CA HIS A 30 1.23 19.28 -9.17
C HIS A 30 1.98 19.39 -7.84
N TYR A 31 1.43 18.85 -6.75
CA TYR A 31 2.07 18.91 -5.41
C TYR A 31 3.45 18.22 -5.36
N ALA A 32 3.65 17.20 -6.19
CA ALA A 32 4.92 16.47 -6.28
C ALA A 32 5.95 17.11 -7.21
N ARG A 33 5.66 18.26 -7.83
CA ARG A 33 6.49 18.92 -8.86
C ARG A 33 7.97 18.93 -8.50
N ASP A 34 8.31 19.45 -7.34
CA ASP A 34 9.73 19.66 -6.98
C ASP A 34 10.47 18.32 -6.82
N GLY A 35 9.78 17.28 -6.31
CA GLY A 35 10.33 15.92 -6.26
C GLY A 35 10.52 15.31 -7.65
N ILE A 36 9.57 15.51 -8.55
CA ILE A 36 9.66 15.04 -9.94
C ILE A 36 10.84 15.71 -10.66
N LEU A 37 10.96 17.04 -10.54
CA LEU A 37 12.06 17.79 -11.15
C LEU A 37 13.42 17.38 -10.57
N ALA A 38 13.50 17.15 -9.26
CA ALA A 38 14.72 16.65 -8.61
C ALA A 38 15.12 15.26 -9.11
N TYR A 39 14.15 14.36 -9.32
CA TYR A 39 14.40 13.03 -9.88
C TYR A 39 14.94 13.10 -11.31
N LEU A 40 14.30 13.87 -12.19
CA LEU A 40 14.76 14.03 -13.57
C LEU A 40 16.17 14.62 -13.65
N ALA A 41 16.44 15.67 -12.87
CA ALA A 41 17.76 16.30 -12.79
C ALA A 41 18.85 15.32 -12.32
N LYS A 42 18.54 14.42 -11.37
CA LYS A 42 19.48 13.40 -10.89
C LYS A 42 19.97 12.45 -12.00
N PHE A 43 19.16 12.24 -13.05
CA PHE A 43 19.46 11.34 -14.16
C PHE A 43 19.71 12.07 -15.49
N ASP A 44 19.97 13.38 -15.44
CA ASP A 44 20.21 14.23 -16.62
C ASP A 44 19.07 14.14 -17.65
N GLN A 45 17.82 14.03 -17.17
CA GLN A 45 16.61 13.98 -17.98
C GLN A 45 15.91 15.33 -17.98
N ASP A 46 15.35 15.71 -19.13
CA ASP A 46 14.50 16.89 -19.27
C ASP A 46 13.02 16.58 -18.98
N VAL A 47 12.25 17.59 -18.62
CA VAL A 47 10.79 17.47 -18.42
C VAL A 47 10.06 16.96 -19.65
N ASP A 48 10.57 17.23 -20.86
CA ASP A 48 9.99 16.74 -22.12
C ASP A 48 9.77 15.23 -22.13
N TRP A 49 10.62 14.47 -21.42
CA TRP A 49 10.46 13.02 -21.26
C TRP A 49 9.13 12.64 -20.62
N ILE A 50 8.56 13.47 -19.77
CA ILE A 50 7.30 13.21 -19.07
C ILE A 50 6.11 14.03 -19.58
N LEU A 51 6.32 14.93 -20.55
CA LEU A 51 5.23 15.75 -21.11
C LEU A 51 4.51 15.05 -22.28
N THR A 52 5.13 14.07 -22.92
CA THR A 52 4.52 13.34 -24.04
C THR A 52 4.35 11.86 -23.74
N PHE A 53 3.24 11.29 -24.18
CA PHE A 53 3.02 9.85 -24.16
C PHE A 53 3.57 9.19 -25.43
N PRO A 54 4.15 7.98 -25.33
CA PRO A 54 4.56 7.21 -26.50
C PRO A 54 3.38 6.81 -27.38
N ASP A 55 3.64 6.53 -28.66
CA ASP A 55 2.64 6.02 -29.60
C ASP A 55 2.13 4.65 -29.16
N GLU A 56 3.08 3.74 -28.89
CA GLU A 56 2.82 2.45 -28.28
C GLU A 56 2.56 2.62 -26.79
N LYS A 57 1.33 2.30 -26.42
CA LYS A 57 0.80 2.35 -25.07
C LYS A 57 0.53 0.92 -24.62
N ARG A 58 0.48 0.69 -23.30
CA ARG A 58 0.25 -0.59 -22.60
C ARG A 58 1.52 -1.34 -22.24
N GLY A 59 1.51 -1.96 -21.06
CA GLY A 59 2.64 -2.72 -20.51
C GLY A 59 3.12 -2.16 -19.17
N SER A 60 4.20 -2.75 -18.64
CA SER A 60 4.79 -2.31 -17.39
C SER A 60 5.41 -0.92 -17.52
N LEU A 61 5.08 -0.04 -16.60
CA LEU A 61 5.61 1.31 -16.53
C LEU A 61 6.96 1.33 -15.81
N VAL A 62 7.93 1.98 -16.43
CA VAL A 62 9.20 2.37 -15.80
C VAL A 62 9.06 3.73 -15.11
N ASP A 63 10.05 4.12 -14.31
CA ASP A 63 10.16 5.44 -13.66
C ASP A 63 9.55 6.61 -14.45
N ILE A 64 10.00 6.88 -15.67
CA ILE A 64 9.50 7.99 -16.51
C ILE A 64 8.02 7.79 -16.86
N GLY A 65 7.59 6.56 -17.13
CA GLY A 65 6.18 6.23 -17.35
C GLY A 65 5.32 6.47 -16.10
N ILE A 66 5.83 6.07 -14.93
CA ILE A 66 5.17 6.32 -13.63
C ILE A 66 5.02 7.83 -13.42
N LEU A 67 6.07 8.63 -13.68
CA LEU A 67 6.02 10.09 -13.57
C LEU A 67 5.00 10.72 -14.54
N ARG A 68 4.95 10.28 -15.81
CA ARG A 68 3.92 10.72 -16.78
C ARG A 68 2.52 10.45 -16.24
N HIS A 69 2.25 9.23 -15.80
CA HIS A 69 0.93 8.84 -15.34
C HIS A 69 0.56 9.47 -13.99
N LEU A 70 1.53 9.79 -13.14
CA LEU A 70 1.35 10.58 -11.92
C LEU A 70 0.89 12.00 -12.26
N VAL A 71 1.63 12.70 -13.14
CA VAL A 71 1.27 14.06 -13.59
C VAL A 71 -0.10 14.09 -14.29
N ALA A 72 -0.38 13.09 -15.13
CA ALA A 72 -1.65 12.99 -15.83
C ALA A 72 -2.83 12.65 -14.88
N GLY A 73 -2.58 12.27 -13.63
CA GLY A 73 -3.60 11.84 -12.65
C GLY A 73 -4.15 10.44 -12.88
N ASN A 74 -3.41 9.58 -13.60
CA ASN A 74 -3.73 8.16 -13.76
C ASN A 74 -3.16 7.31 -12.61
N ILE A 75 -2.14 7.82 -11.93
CA ILE A 75 -1.52 7.24 -10.74
C ILE A 75 -1.63 8.27 -9.62
N ASP A 76 -1.90 7.79 -8.41
CA ASP A 76 -1.79 8.58 -7.18
C ASP A 76 -0.74 7.93 -6.28
N ILE A 77 0.13 8.74 -5.66
CA ILE A 77 1.20 8.31 -4.73
C ILE A 77 1.35 9.38 -3.67
N LYS A 78 0.67 9.32 -2.52
CA LYS A 78 0.72 10.36 -1.50
C LYS A 78 1.17 9.81 -0.13
N PRO A 79 2.27 10.32 0.46
CA PRO A 79 3.19 11.31 -0.08
C PRO A 79 4.11 10.72 -1.17
N PHE A 80 4.36 11.49 -2.23
CA PHE A 80 5.40 11.17 -3.22
C PHE A 80 6.78 11.58 -2.71
N ARG A 81 7.75 10.69 -2.81
CA ARG A 81 9.16 10.93 -2.54
C ARG A 81 10.02 10.38 -3.68
N PRO A 82 10.91 11.18 -4.26
CA PRO A 82 11.68 10.77 -5.45
C PRO A 82 12.69 9.66 -5.18
N ASP A 83 13.16 9.51 -3.94
CA ASP A 83 14.07 8.44 -3.52
C ASP A 83 13.41 7.05 -3.44
N GLN A 84 12.07 7.00 -3.36
CA GLN A 84 11.29 5.77 -3.41
C GLN A 84 10.98 5.31 -4.85
N LEU A 85 11.20 6.15 -5.86
CA LEU A 85 10.97 5.77 -7.26
C LEU A 85 12.13 4.91 -7.77
N THR A 86 11.82 3.66 -8.14
CA THR A 86 12.76 2.72 -8.73
C THR A 86 12.62 2.72 -10.26
N ASN A 87 13.51 2.02 -10.97
CA ASN A 87 13.46 1.99 -12.43
C ASN A 87 12.16 1.38 -13.00
N ASN A 88 11.41 0.58 -12.22
CA ASN A 88 10.20 -0.11 -12.68
C ASN A 88 9.08 -0.18 -11.65
N GLY A 89 9.12 0.69 -10.64
CA GLY A 89 8.14 0.71 -9.57
C GLY A 89 8.36 1.84 -8.59
N TYR A 90 7.61 1.76 -7.50
CA TYR A 90 7.71 2.70 -6.39
C TYR A 90 7.77 1.91 -5.09
N ASP A 91 8.86 2.06 -4.37
CA ASP A 91 9.05 1.45 -3.05
C ASP A 91 8.07 2.07 -2.06
N VAL A 92 7.38 1.23 -1.30
CA VAL A 92 6.40 1.66 -0.29
C VAL A 92 6.89 1.33 1.11
N ARG A 93 6.56 2.21 2.05
CA ARG A 93 7.05 2.14 3.43
C ARG A 93 6.02 1.53 4.35
N LEU A 94 6.46 0.90 5.43
CA LEU A 94 5.59 0.34 6.45
C LEU A 94 4.94 1.46 7.29
N GLY A 95 3.61 1.44 7.41
CA GLY A 95 2.87 2.33 8.30
C GLY A 95 2.83 1.84 9.76
N GLU A 96 2.30 2.69 10.64
CA GLU A 96 2.39 2.46 12.09
C GLU A 96 1.27 1.59 12.69
N HIS A 97 0.15 1.39 11.99
CA HIS A 97 -0.94 0.56 12.50
C HIS A 97 -0.83 -0.88 12.03
N HIS A 98 -1.17 -1.81 12.92
CA HIS A 98 -1.12 -3.23 12.64
C HIS A 98 -2.13 -4.05 13.45
N LEU A 99 -2.41 -5.26 12.97
CA LEU A 99 -3.18 -6.30 13.65
C LEU A 99 -2.42 -7.62 13.55
N PHE A 100 -2.41 -8.41 14.61
CA PHE A 100 -1.88 -9.78 14.55
C PHE A 100 -3.03 -10.76 14.40
N HIS A 101 -2.89 -11.75 13.51
CA HIS A 101 -3.81 -12.88 13.50
C HIS A 101 -3.68 -13.62 14.84
N ASP A 102 -4.82 -13.88 15.46
CA ASP A 102 -4.97 -14.41 16.82
C ASP A 102 -4.67 -13.43 17.99
N GLY A 103 -4.61 -12.12 17.75
CA GLY A 103 -4.51 -11.08 18.79
C GLY A 103 -3.14 -11.02 19.49
N ASP A 104 -2.92 -10.01 20.34
CA ASP A 104 -1.63 -9.85 21.05
C ASP A 104 -1.33 -11.06 21.90
N TYR A 105 -0.12 -11.58 21.78
CA TYR A 105 0.43 -12.62 22.63
C TYR A 105 0.70 -12.10 24.05
N GLY A 106 -0.37 -11.95 24.84
CA GLY A 106 -0.29 -11.79 26.29
C GLY A 106 -0.39 -13.14 27.03
N ASP A 107 -1.17 -14.09 26.51
CA ASP A 107 -1.33 -15.40 27.15
C ASP A 107 -1.66 -16.51 26.14
N LYS A 108 -0.63 -17.24 25.71
CA LYS A 108 -0.76 -18.42 24.82
C LYS A 108 -1.57 -19.54 25.48
N SER A 109 -1.79 -19.51 26.80
CA SER A 109 -2.63 -20.49 27.49
C SER A 109 -4.10 -20.32 27.10
N LEU A 110 -4.62 -19.12 26.84
CA LEU A 110 -6.04 -18.94 26.52
C LEU A 110 -6.42 -19.44 25.11
N ARG A 111 -5.45 -19.89 24.28
CA ARG A 111 -5.70 -20.43 22.94
C ARG A 111 -6.68 -21.61 22.96
N PHE A 112 -6.63 -22.48 23.97
CA PHE A 112 -7.54 -23.62 24.08
C PHE A 112 -8.99 -23.23 24.41
N MET A 113 -9.23 -22.00 24.87
CA MET A 113 -10.59 -21.48 25.11
C MET A 113 -11.20 -20.83 23.87
N ARG A 114 -10.43 -20.68 22.78
CA ARG A 114 -10.95 -20.16 21.52
C ARG A 114 -11.60 -21.26 20.69
N SER A 115 -12.56 -20.83 19.86
CA SER A 115 -13.10 -21.69 18.80
C SER A 115 -11.95 -22.21 17.92
N PRO A 116 -11.85 -23.52 17.67
CA PRO A 116 -10.89 -24.05 16.70
C PRO A 116 -11.25 -23.68 15.26
N ILE A 117 -12.42 -23.07 15.05
CA ILE A 117 -12.93 -22.66 13.75
C ILE A 117 -12.79 -21.14 13.63
N TYR A 118 -12.05 -20.70 12.62
CA TYR A 118 -12.14 -19.36 12.05
C TYR A 118 -13.24 -19.36 10.98
N ASN A 119 -14.36 -18.68 11.24
CA ASN A 119 -15.44 -18.54 10.26
C ASN A 119 -15.37 -17.17 9.56
N PRO A 120 -14.84 -17.08 8.33
CA PRO A 120 -14.71 -15.80 7.62
C PRO A 120 -16.07 -15.19 7.23
N ASN A 121 -17.18 -15.94 7.33
CA ASN A 121 -18.52 -15.44 7.03
C ASN A 121 -19.18 -14.71 8.21
N GLU A 122 -18.61 -14.81 9.42
CA GLU A 122 -19.17 -14.24 10.65
C GLU A 122 -18.28 -13.09 11.13
N PRO A 123 -18.74 -11.82 11.05
CA PRO A 123 -17.94 -10.65 11.44
C PRO A 123 -17.37 -10.74 12.86
N ARG A 124 -18.11 -11.34 13.80
CA ARG A 124 -17.62 -11.56 15.16
C ARG A 124 -16.43 -12.52 15.21
N SER A 125 -16.44 -13.60 14.40
CA SER A 125 -15.32 -14.53 14.31
C SER A 125 -14.08 -13.84 13.75
N VAL A 126 -14.24 -13.01 12.71
CA VAL A 126 -13.16 -12.23 12.12
C VAL A 126 -12.56 -11.26 13.14
N ARG A 127 -13.40 -10.45 13.82
CA ARG A 127 -12.94 -9.53 14.86
C ARG A 127 -12.29 -10.22 16.05
N THR A 128 -12.76 -11.40 16.43
CA THR A 128 -12.14 -12.17 17.53
C THR A 128 -10.73 -12.63 17.16
N ALA A 129 -10.49 -12.99 15.90
CA ALA A 129 -9.20 -13.42 15.42
C ALA A 129 -8.21 -12.25 15.26
N TRP A 130 -8.64 -11.16 14.64
CA TRP A 130 -7.74 -10.02 14.33
C TRP A 130 -7.63 -8.98 15.46
N GLY A 131 -8.64 -8.91 16.34
CA GLY A 131 -8.70 -7.91 17.39
C GLY A 131 -8.91 -6.49 16.85
N GLU A 132 -8.51 -5.51 17.65
CA GLU A 132 -8.53 -4.09 17.30
C GLU A 132 -7.15 -3.65 16.76
N PRO A 133 -7.11 -2.68 15.84
CA PRO A 133 -5.86 -2.10 15.37
C PRO A 133 -5.00 -1.53 16.50
N LYS A 134 -3.70 -1.73 16.38
CA LYS A 134 -2.70 -1.21 17.33
C LYS A 134 -1.76 -0.29 16.61
N ARG A 135 -1.27 0.69 17.34
CA ARG A 135 -0.19 1.57 16.89
C ARG A 135 1.14 1.04 17.39
N ALA A 136 2.15 1.03 16.53
CA ALA A 136 3.52 0.71 16.88
C ALA A 136 4.00 1.60 18.04
N ALA A 137 4.86 1.04 18.89
CA ALA A 137 5.45 1.77 20.02
C ALA A 137 6.95 1.96 19.78
N SER A 138 7.53 2.99 20.40
CA SER A 138 8.96 3.22 20.27
C SER A 138 9.76 2.10 20.90
N LEU A 139 10.99 1.88 20.42
CA LEU A 139 11.93 0.95 21.03
C LEU A 139 12.09 1.21 22.54
N LYS A 140 12.22 2.49 22.93
CA LYS A 140 12.26 2.91 24.33
C LYS A 140 11.04 2.43 25.13
N SER A 141 9.82 2.63 24.60
CA SER A 141 8.59 2.22 25.28
C SER A 141 8.48 0.70 25.41
N HIS A 142 8.94 -0.03 24.42
CA HIS A 142 9.03 -1.48 24.50
C HIS A 142 10.04 -1.93 25.58
N ALA A 143 11.17 -1.23 25.73
CA ALA A 143 12.20 -1.58 26.71
C ALA A 143 11.73 -1.37 28.15
N GLU A 144 10.94 -0.32 28.39
CA GLU A 144 10.33 -0.04 29.70
C GLU A 144 9.23 -1.06 30.08
N ARG A 145 8.64 -1.77 29.11
CA ARG A 145 7.58 -2.78 29.35
C ARG A 145 8.12 -4.17 29.66
N ILE A 146 9.34 -4.50 29.24
CA ILE A 146 9.94 -5.81 29.46
C ILE A 146 11.02 -5.69 30.54
N ASP A 147 10.59 -5.73 31.80
CA ASP A 147 11.52 -5.78 32.95
C ASP A 147 11.92 -7.26 33.25
N GLY A 148 13.21 -7.51 33.49
CA GLY A 148 13.72 -8.83 33.91
C GLY A 148 14.62 -9.60 32.92
N ALA A 149 14.65 -10.93 33.05
CA ALA A 149 15.65 -11.81 32.39
C ALA A 149 15.64 -11.76 30.84
N PHE A 150 14.58 -11.25 30.22
CA PHE A 150 14.34 -11.13 28.78
C PHE A 150 14.18 -9.68 28.30
N GLY A 151 14.68 -8.70 29.06
CA GLY A 151 14.62 -7.28 28.71
C GLY A 151 15.17 -6.97 27.32
N ILE A 152 14.68 -5.88 26.73
CA ILE A 152 15.07 -5.43 25.39
C ILE A 152 16.55 -5.02 25.31
N ASP A 153 17.12 -4.61 26.43
CA ASP A 153 18.55 -4.37 26.62
C ASP A 153 19.41 -5.61 26.31
N LYS A 154 18.81 -6.81 26.27
CA LYS A 154 19.46 -8.08 25.92
C LYS A 154 19.17 -8.55 24.49
N LEU A 155 18.31 -7.86 23.75
CA LEU A 155 18.03 -8.15 22.34
C LEU A 155 19.06 -7.44 21.45
N ASP A 156 19.47 -8.09 20.36
CA ASP A 156 20.34 -7.45 19.36
C ASP A 156 19.49 -6.55 18.45
N LEU A 157 19.33 -5.29 18.87
CA LEU A 157 18.58 -4.25 18.16
C LEU A 157 19.49 -3.11 17.69
N LYS A 158 20.78 -3.40 17.49
CA LYS A 158 21.73 -2.41 16.95
C LYS A 158 21.25 -1.93 15.58
N GLY A 159 21.26 -0.60 15.39
CA GLY A 159 20.78 0.04 14.16
C GLY A 159 19.30 0.43 14.18
N ILE A 160 18.60 0.25 15.30
CA ILE A 160 17.27 0.83 15.57
C ILE A 160 17.43 1.87 16.68
N GLU A 161 16.95 3.08 16.43
CA GLU A 161 17.05 4.19 17.38
C GLU A 161 15.98 4.10 18.48
N GLN A 162 16.21 4.73 19.63
CA GLN A 162 15.32 4.62 20.79
C GLN A 162 13.91 5.15 20.51
N GLU A 163 13.82 6.17 19.66
CA GLU A 163 12.60 6.84 19.26
C GLU A 163 11.91 6.15 18.07
N ASP A 164 12.57 5.21 17.39
CA ASP A 164 11.98 4.48 16.27
C ASP A 164 10.77 3.68 16.74
N LEU A 165 9.65 3.86 16.04
CA LEU A 165 8.48 3.02 16.23
C LEU A 165 8.75 1.64 15.63
N ILE A 166 8.55 0.60 16.42
CA ILE A 166 8.78 -0.78 16.00
C ILE A 166 7.55 -1.65 16.17
N ILE A 167 7.47 -2.68 15.32
CA ILE A 167 6.53 -3.79 15.43
C ILE A 167 7.36 -5.06 15.55
N LEU A 168 7.19 -5.78 16.66
CA LEU A 168 7.89 -7.04 16.90
C LEU A 168 7.06 -8.20 16.32
N LEU A 169 7.48 -8.72 15.17
CA LEU A 169 6.77 -9.81 14.49
C LEU A 169 7.34 -11.17 14.91
N GLU A 170 6.54 -11.93 15.67
CA GLU A 170 6.90 -13.27 16.15
C GLU A 170 7.14 -14.28 15.01
N PRO A 171 7.96 -15.32 15.26
CA PRO A 171 8.17 -16.40 14.29
C PRO A 171 6.87 -17.10 13.88
N GLY A 172 6.67 -17.30 12.57
CA GLY A 172 5.51 -18.00 12.00
C GLY A 172 4.20 -17.23 12.08
N ILE A 173 4.22 -15.97 12.53
CA ILE A 173 3.01 -15.15 12.67
C ILE A 173 2.81 -14.27 11.44
N THR A 174 1.54 -14.13 11.05
CA THR A 174 1.06 -13.16 10.07
C THR A 174 0.43 -11.98 10.77
N MET A 175 0.81 -10.77 10.37
CA MET A 175 0.15 -9.53 10.73
C MET A 175 -0.48 -8.87 9.50
N LEU A 176 -1.54 -8.08 9.72
CA LEU A 176 -1.95 -7.03 8.81
C LEU A 176 -1.23 -5.75 9.22
N GLY A 177 -0.51 -5.16 8.28
CA GLY A 177 -0.05 -3.78 8.37
C GLY A 177 -0.64 -2.97 7.22
N HIS A 178 -0.15 -1.75 7.04
CA HIS A 178 -0.48 -0.97 5.87
C HIS A 178 0.74 -0.24 5.34
N THR A 179 0.66 0.22 4.10
CA THR A 179 1.65 1.15 3.53
C THR A 179 1.52 2.53 4.15
N GLU A 180 2.62 3.29 4.13
CA GLU A 180 2.59 4.70 4.49
C GLU A 180 1.91 5.55 3.41
N GLU A 181 2.07 5.13 2.17
CA GLU A 181 1.54 5.81 1.00
C GLU A 181 0.09 5.42 0.70
N PHE A 182 -0.73 6.41 0.36
CA PHE A 182 -1.92 6.22 -0.46
C PHE A 182 -1.48 6.08 -1.91
N ILE A 183 -1.60 4.89 -2.47
CA ILE A 183 -0.94 4.56 -3.74
C ILE A 183 -1.77 3.64 -4.60
N GLY A 184 -1.85 3.93 -5.89
CA GLY A 184 -2.54 3.06 -6.84
C GLY A 184 -2.75 3.67 -8.22
N GLY A 185 -3.58 3.01 -9.02
CA GLY A 185 -3.86 3.39 -10.39
C GLY A 185 -5.36 3.62 -10.65
N ARG A 186 -5.68 4.44 -11.63
CA ARG A 186 -7.04 4.66 -12.15
C ARG A 186 -7.02 4.82 -13.66
N ARG A 187 -8.21 4.82 -14.28
CA ARG A 187 -8.42 4.92 -15.73
C ARG A 187 -7.70 3.79 -16.49
N VAL A 188 -6.46 4.01 -16.90
CA VAL A 188 -5.69 3.09 -17.73
C VAL A 188 -4.54 2.44 -16.97
N VAL A 189 -4.44 2.60 -15.64
CA VAL A 189 -3.35 2.03 -14.85
C VAL A 189 -3.90 1.07 -13.78
N THR A 190 -3.32 -0.12 -13.74
CA THR A 190 -3.47 -1.12 -12.68
C THR A 190 -2.14 -1.28 -11.93
N THR A 191 -2.16 -1.92 -10.77
CA THR A 191 -0.97 -2.03 -9.91
C THR A 191 -0.77 -3.44 -9.38
N ARG A 192 0.48 -3.77 -9.05
CA ARG A 192 0.83 -4.97 -8.28
C ARG A 192 1.80 -4.63 -7.17
N ILE A 193 1.65 -5.25 -6.00
CA ILE A 193 2.60 -5.13 -4.88
C ILE A 193 3.46 -6.38 -4.76
N SER A 194 4.73 -6.24 -4.41
CA SER A 194 5.60 -7.37 -4.10
C SER A 194 6.61 -7.01 -3.02
N GLY A 195 6.95 -7.95 -2.15
CA GLY A 195 8.09 -7.79 -1.25
C GLY A 195 9.37 -7.62 -2.06
N ASN A 196 10.21 -6.65 -1.70
CA ASN A 196 11.50 -6.47 -2.37
C ASN A 196 12.48 -7.60 -2.00
N SER A 197 13.59 -7.69 -2.74
CA SER A 197 14.57 -8.76 -2.54
C SER A 197 15.20 -8.77 -1.15
N THR A 198 15.31 -7.61 -0.49
CA THR A 198 15.82 -7.48 0.89
C THR A 198 14.82 -8.09 1.87
N THR A 199 13.56 -7.68 1.81
CA THR A 199 12.45 -8.23 2.62
C THR A 199 12.39 -9.76 2.50
N GLY A 200 12.42 -10.27 1.27
CA GLY A 200 12.39 -11.72 1.02
C GLY A 200 13.58 -12.48 1.61
N ARG A 201 14.80 -11.91 1.55
CA ARG A 201 16.02 -12.51 2.14
C ARG A 201 16.03 -12.48 3.66
N HIS A 202 15.24 -11.61 4.28
CA HIS A 202 14.99 -11.58 5.72
C HIS A 202 13.82 -12.48 6.16
N MET A 203 13.39 -13.41 5.29
CA MET A 203 12.29 -14.34 5.58
C MET A 203 10.95 -13.65 5.83
N LEU A 204 10.78 -12.42 5.36
CA LEU A 204 9.50 -11.72 5.39
C LEU A 204 8.78 -11.94 4.07
N GLU A 205 7.54 -12.43 4.15
CA GLU A 205 6.65 -12.55 3.01
C GLU A 205 5.60 -11.45 3.04
N ILE A 206 5.38 -10.80 1.89
CA ILE A 206 4.45 -9.68 1.74
C ILE A 206 3.43 -10.02 0.66
N CYS A 207 2.15 -10.10 1.03
CA CYS A 207 1.00 -10.26 0.12
C CYS A 207 1.19 -11.31 -0.98
N SER A 208 1.51 -12.57 -0.62
CA SER A 208 1.92 -13.58 -1.60
C SER A 208 0.84 -13.97 -2.63
N ASP A 209 -0.44 -13.90 -2.27
CA ASP A 209 -1.58 -14.37 -3.09
C ASP A 209 -2.67 -13.31 -3.31
N ALA A 210 -2.52 -12.12 -2.72
CA ALA A 210 -3.45 -10.99 -2.84
C ALA A 210 -2.71 -9.69 -3.27
N ASN A 211 -1.95 -9.77 -4.36
CA ASN A 211 -1.04 -8.68 -4.77
C ASN A 211 -1.56 -7.76 -5.89
N LEU A 212 -2.78 -7.95 -6.41
CA LEU A 212 -3.31 -7.16 -7.53
C LEU A 212 -4.17 -5.99 -7.03
N GLY A 213 -3.79 -4.78 -7.41
CA GLY A 213 -4.56 -3.55 -7.16
C GLY A 213 -5.39 -3.22 -8.39
N ALA A 214 -6.71 -3.36 -8.26
CA ALA A 214 -7.64 -3.11 -9.35
C ALA A 214 -7.63 -1.64 -9.80
N VAL A 215 -7.93 -1.40 -11.08
CA VAL A 215 -8.05 -0.04 -11.64
C VAL A 215 -9.10 0.78 -10.87
N GLY A 216 -8.66 1.84 -10.19
CA GLY A 216 -9.45 2.71 -9.33
C GLY A 216 -9.11 2.61 -7.85
N PHE A 217 -8.42 1.55 -7.42
CA PHE A 217 -7.92 1.42 -6.06
C PHE A 217 -6.67 2.27 -5.89
N ARG A 218 -6.67 3.17 -4.88
CA ARG A 218 -5.65 4.19 -4.64
C ARG A 218 -5.49 4.52 -3.15
N SER A 219 -5.86 3.59 -2.28
CA SER A 219 -5.80 3.76 -0.83
C SER A 219 -4.42 3.37 -0.26
N ARG A 220 -4.26 3.41 1.06
CA ARG A 220 -3.20 2.65 1.72
C ARG A 220 -3.43 1.17 1.49
N TRP A 221 -2.44 0.48 0.95
CA TRP A 221 -2.45 -0.96 0.79
C TRP A 221 -2.34 -1.65 2.13
N THR A 222 -3.28 -2.53 2.44
CA THR A 222 -3.12 -3.51 3.52
C THR A 222 -2.01 -4.50 3.13
N LEU A 223 -1.10 -4.74 4.05
CA LEU A 223 0.04 -5.64 3.91
C LEU A 223 -0.20 -6.89 4.74
N GLU A 224 -0.28 -8.05 4.10
CA GLU A 224 -0.20 -9.35 4.79
C GLU A 224 1.28 -9.69 4.95
N ILE A 225 1.82 -9.44 6.14
CA ILE A 225 3.25 -9.64 6.46
C ILE A 225 3.40 -10.88 7.31
N THR A 226 4.09 -11.89 6.77
CA THR A 226 4.39 -13.14 7.49
C THR A 226 5.87 -13.25 7.77
N ASN A 227 6.23 -13.49 9.03
CA ASN A 227 7.60 -13.88 9.38
C ASN A 227 7.75 -15.40 9.18
N LYS A 228 8.43 -15.77 8.10
CA LYS A 228 8.69 -17.19 7.75
C LYS A 228 9.81 -17.82 8.58
N SER A 229 10.53 -17.05 9.38
CA SER A 229 11.39 -17.63 10.39
C SER A 229 10.54 -18.39 11.40
N LEU A 230 10.99 -19.60 11.77
CA LEU A 230 10.34 -20.41 12.80
C LEU A 230 10.94 -20.19 14.20
N LEU A 231 12.03 -19.42 14.29
CA LEU A 231 12.81 -19.26 15.53
C LEU A 231 13.07 -17.80 15.90
N SER A 232 13.20 -16.92 14.91
CA SER A 232 13.65 -15.54 15.13
C SER A 232 12.49 -14.55 15.00
N MET A 233 12.29 -13.75 16.04
CA MET A 233 11.44 -12.58 15.99
C MET A 233 12.11 -11.50 15.12
N THR A 234 11.32 -10.79 14.33
CA THR A 234 11.83 -9.74 13.44
C THR A 234 11.31 -8.38 13.90
N PRO A 235 12.18 -7.44 14.29
CA PRO A 235 11.77 -6.07 14.52
C PRO A 235 11.53 -5.38 13.17
N LEU A 236 10.33 -4.85 12.98
CA LEU A 236 9.98 -4.03 11.81
C LEU A 236 9.95 -2.56 12.23
N VAL A 237 10.77 -1.73 11.61
CA VAL A 237 10.79 -0.29 11.87
C VAL A 237 9.72 0.38 11.01
N VAL A 238 8.84 1.17 11.62
CA VAL A 238 7.86 1.98 10.89
C VAL A 238 8.59 2.98 9.99
N GLY A 239 8.13 3.11 8.76
CA GLY A 239 8.74 3.95 7.74
C GLY A 239 9.86 3.27 6.94
N GLN A 240 10.29 2.05 7.30
CA GLN A 240 11.20 1.28 6.46
C GLN A 240 10.52 0.86 5.15
N VAL A 241 11.27 0.78 4.05
CA VAL A 241 10.77 0.21 2.79
C VAL A 241 10.47 -1.27 2.99
N VAL A 242 9.23 -1.68 2.72
CA VAL A 242 8.76 -3.05 2.98
C VAL A 242 8.45 -3.81 1.69
N ALA A 243 7.98 -3.10 0.66
CA ALA A 243 7.56 -3.66 -0.61
C ALA A 243 7.76 -2.65 -1.74
N THR A 244 7.53 -3.09 -2.98
CA THR A 244 7.53 -2.26 -4.18
C THR A 244 6.21 -2.44 -4.89
N ILE A 245 5.61 -1.33 -5.35
CA ILE A 245 4.45 -1.35 -6.24
C ILE A 245 4.92 -1.14 -7.68
N THR A 246 4.57 -2.06 -8.56
CA THR A 246 4.72 -1.91 -10.01
C THR A 246 3.40 -1.43 -10.62
N PHE A 247 3.51 -0.71 -11.74
CA PHE A 247 2.38 -0.15 -12.44
C PHE A 247 2.32 -0.72 -13.85
N GLU A 248 1.12 -1.04 -14.31
CA GLU A 248 0.89 -1.55 -15.66
C GLU A 248 -0.20 -0.73 -16.32
N GLU A 249 0.09 -0.28 -17.53
CA GLU A 249 -0.90 0.36 -18.38
C GLU A 249 -1.75 -0.70 -19.09
N VAL A 250 -3.07 -0.53 -19.01
CA VAL A 250 -4.11 -1.44 -19.50
C VAL A 250 -5.11 -0.70 -20.39
N GLU A 251 -5.98 -1.46 -21.06
CA GLU A 251 -7.14 -0.87 -21.71
C GLU A 251 -8.07 -0.22 -20.69
N MET A 252 -8.73 0.88 -21.07
CA MET A 252 -9.72 1.53 -20.22
C MET A 252 -10.84 0.53 -19.87
N PRO A 253 -10.98 0.11 -18.61
CA PRO A 253 -11.97 -0.87 -18.24
C PRO A 253 -13.37 -0.23 -18.22
N ALA A 254 -14.39 -1.06 -18.43
CA ALA A 254 -15.78 -0.61 -18.30
C ALA A 254 -16.18 -0.31 -16.85
N GLN A 255 -15.43 -0.83 -15.87
CA GLN A 255 -15.68 -0.68 -14.44
C GLN A 255 -14.40 -0.20 -13.76
N SER A 256 -14.57 0.61 -12.72
CA SER A 256 -13.50 0.98 -11.81
C SER A 256 -13.77 0.35 -10.43
N TYR A 257 -12.73 0.28 -9.60
CA TYR A 257 -12.85 -0.22 -8.24
C TYR A 257 -13.90 0.59 -7.46
N ASP A 258 -14.99 -0.10 -7.12
CA ASP A 258 -16.04 0.34 -6.21
C ASP A 258 -16.16 -0.68 -5.04
N GLY A 259 -14.98 -1.17 -4.63
CA GLY A 259 -14.86 -2.26 -3.67
C GLY A 259 -14.92 -1.77 -2.23
N ARG A 260 -14.96 -2.73 -1.31
CA ARG A 260 -15.24 -2.47 0.10
C ARG A 260 -14.03 -1.95 0.90
N TYR A 261 -12.84 -1.81 0.32
CA TYR A 261 -11.61 -1.43 1.06
C TYR A 261 -11.13 -0.01 0.72
N GLN A 262 -12.01 0.80 0.13
CA GLN A 262 -11.79 2.22 -0.14
C GLN A 262 -13.13 2.94 0.00
N GLU A 263 -13.11 4.13 0.57
CA GLU A 263 -14.25 5.05 0.61
C GLU A 263 -13.79 6.38 0.04
N GLY A 264 -14.64 7.06 -0.72
CA GLY A 264 -14.27 8.26 -1.47
C GLY A 264 -13.89 8.01 -2.94
N ARG A 265 -13.94 9.07 -3.74
CA ARG A 265 -13.66 9.09 -5.19
C ARG A 265 -12.46 9.95 -5.53
N THR A 266 -12.18 11.00 -4.77
CA THR A 266 -10.92 11.76 -4.87
C THR A 266 -9.87 11.21 -3.91
N ILE A 267 -8.60 11.54 -4.12
CA ILE A 267 -7.55 11.08 -3.20
C ILE A 267 -7.73 11.73 -1.83
N GLU A 268 -8.19 12.98 -1.78
CA GLU A 268 -8.48 13.71 -0.55
C GLU A 268 -9.61 13.05 0.26
N GLU A 269 -10.70 12.66 -0.39
CA GLU A 269 -11.80 11.94 0.27
C GLU A 269 -11.33 10.57 0.80
N ILE A 270 -10.47 9.88 0.04
CA ILE A 270 -9.92 8.58 0.44
C ILE A 270 -9.00 8.72 1.66
N GLU A 271 -8.15 9.76 1.69
CA GLU A 271 -7.28 10.05 2.82
C GLU A 271 -8.07 10.40 4.09
N GLU A 272 -9.10 11.22 3.96
CA GLU A 272 -9.95 11.63 5.08
C GLU A 272 -10.76 10.46 5.65
N ALA A 273 -11.25 9.57 4.78
CA ALA A 273 -12.07 8.44 5.20
C ALA A 273 -11.25 7.28 5.78
N TRP A 274 -9.96 7.17 5.48
CA TRP A 274 -9.17 5.99 5.85
C TRP A 274 -8.99 5.87 7.36
N VAL A 275 -9.30 4.67 7.88
CA VAL A 275 -9.05 4.29 9.26
C VAL A 275 -8.42 2.88 9.33
N PRO A 276 -7.60 2.57 10.35
CA PRO A 276 -6.92 1.27 10.44
C PRO A 276 -7.86 0.06 10.41
N GLU A 277 -9.10 0.19 10.88
CA GLU A 277 -10.12 -0.86 10.87
C GLU A 277 -10.49 -1.30 9.45
N MET A 278 -10.23 -0.47 8.43
CA MET A 278 -10.44 -0.85 7.03
C MET A 278 -9.52 -1.99 6.58
N MET A 279 -8.42 -2.27 7.30
CA MET A 279 -7.57 -3.44 7.05
C MET A 279 -8.27 -4.76 7.40
N ILE A 280 -9.25 -4.75 8.30
CA ILE A 280 -9.91 -5.97 8.77
C ILE A 280 -10.64 -6.65 7.60
N PRO A 281 -10.41 -7.95 7.34
CA PRO A 281 -11.05 -8.66 6.25
C PRO A 281 -12.57 -8.61 6.32
N LYS A 282 -13.23 -8.30 5.20
CA LYS A 282 -14.69 -8.31 5.11
C LYS A 282 -15.18 -9.70 4.64
N PRO A 283 -16.35 -10.17 5.10
CA PRO A 283 -16.87 -11.49 4.73
C PRO A 283 -16.85 -11.75 3.21
N PRO A 284 -16.57 -12.97 2.76
CA PRO A 284 -16.49 -13.27 1.34
C PRO A 284 -17.86 -13.09 0.65
N ARG A 285 -17.86 -12.68 -0.61
CA ARG A 285 -19.08 -12.62 -1.42
C ARG A 285 -19.45 -14.02 -1.87
N ILE A 286 -20.63 -14.51 -1.48
CA ILE A 286 -21.15 -15.81 -1.91
C ILE A 286 -22.08 -15.59 -3.10
N ILE A 287 -21.73 -16.15 -4.26
CA ILE A 287 -22.60 -16.20 -5.44
C ILE A 287 -23.34 -17.54 -5.41
N ARG A 288 -24.66 -17.50 -5.19
CA ARG A 288 -25.52 -18.68 -5.29
C ARG A 288 -26.19 -18.69 -6.66
N GLY A 289 -26.26 -19.88 -7.26
CA GLY A 289 -27.04 -20.13 -8.48
C GLY A 289 -28.53 -20.16 -8.22
#